data_AF-A0A9X5CNA7-F1
#
_entry.id   AF-A0A9X5CNA7-F1
#
_cell.length_a   1.000
_cell.length_b   1.000
_cell.length_c   1.000
_cell.angle_alpha   90.00
_cell.angle_beta   90.00
_cell.angle_gamma   90.00
#
_symmetry.space_group_name_H-M   'P 1'
#
loop_
_entity.id
_entity.type
_entity.pdbx_description
1 polymer ?
#
loop_
_entity_poly.entity_id
_entity_poly.type
_entity_poly.pdbx_seq_one_letter_code
_entity_poly.pdbx_strand_id
1 'polypeptide(L)' 'MTVWDDLVGQERVSEQLAAAARDADAFVTAAASDAPPPEASRMTHAWLFTGPPGA' A
#
# COMPACT_ATOMS: atom_id res chain seq x y z
N MET A 1 -7.67 -9.89 -10.88
CA MET A 1 -8.23 -9.75 -9.52
C MET A 1 -7.11 -9.32 -8.61
N THR A 2 -7.26 -8.16 -7.99
CA THR A 2 -6.40 -7.75 -6.87
C THR A 2 -7.03 -8.24 -5.58
N VAL A 3 -6.25 -8.38 -4.51
CA VAL A 3 -6.78 -8.70 -3.18
C VAL A 3 -7.84 -7.68 -2.70
N TRP A 4 -7.85 -6.47 -3.27
CA TRP A 4 -8.84 -5.44 -2.97
C TRP A 4 -10.24 -5.77 -3.51
N ASP A 5 -10.33 -6.59 -4.57
CA ASP A 5 -11.62 -6.97 -5.18
C ASP A 5 -12.43 -7.89 -4.26
N ASP A 6 -11.76 -8.57 -3.33
CA ASP A 6 -12.36 -9.47 -2.34
C ASP A 6 -12.81 -8.72 -1.06
N LEU A 7 -12.44 -7.44 -0.93
CA LEU A 7 -12.72 -6.62 0.25
C LEU A 7 -13.93 -5.71 0.02
N VAL A 8 -15.01 -5.93 0.77
CA VAL A 8 -16.29 -5.22 0.61
C VAL A 8 -16.47 -4.16 1.69
N GLY A 9 -16.81 -2.92 1.31
CA GLY A 9 -17.16 -1.84 2.24
C GLY A 9 -15.97 -1.21 2.97
N GLN A 10 -14.75 -1.43 2.49
CA GLN A 10 -13.49 -0.94 3.06
C GLN A 10 -12.70 -0.10 2.04
N GLU A 11 -13.42 0.72 1.27
CA GLU A 11 -12.87 1.46 0.12
C GLU A 11 -11.76 2.41 0.57
N ARG A 12 -11.96 3.11 1.69
CA ARG A 12 -10.98 4.06 2.22
C ARG A 12 -9.64 3.42 2.56
N VAL A 13 -9.63 2.26 3.21
CA VAL A 13 -8.38 1.58 3.58
C VAL A 13 -7.75 0.92 2.36
N SER A 14 -8.57 0.38 1.44
CA SER A 14 -8.10 -0.16 0.17
C SER A 14 -7.36 0.88 -0.66
N GLU A 15 -7.92 2.09 -0.77
CA GLU A 15 -7.29 3.21 -1.49
C GLU A 15 -5.94 3.59 -0.87
N GLN A 16 -5.88 3.71 0.46
CA GLN A 16 -4.65 4.08 1.17
C GLN A 16 -3.57 3.02 1.01
N LEU A 17 -3.92 1.75 1.20
CA LEU A 17 -2.97 0.65 1.07
C LEU A 17 -2.54 0.43 -0.38
N ALA A 18 -3.44 0.59 -1.35
CA ALA A 18 -3.08 0.52 -2.76
C ALA A 18 -2.11 1.64 -3.16
N ALA A 19 -2.29 2.86 -2.64
CA ALA A 19 -1.35 3.95 -2.89
C ALA A 19 0.02 3.67 -2.26
N ALA A 20 0.05 3.21 -1.01
CA ALA A 20 1.30 2.83 -0.33
C ALA A 20 2.01 1.66 -1.03
N ALA A 21 1.26 0.66 -1.49
CA ALA A 21 1.81 -0.50 -2.22
C ALA A 21 2.46 -0.09 -3.55
N ARG A 22 1.85 0.83 -4.31
CA ARG A 22 2.45 1.37 -5.53
C ARG A 22 3.74 2.15 -5.26
N ASP A 23 3.75 2.96 -4.20
CA ASP A 23 4.96 3.72 -3.83
C ASP A 23 6.09 2.78 -3.37
N ALA A 24 5.75 1.70 -2.66
CA ALA A 24 6.70 0.65 -2.27
C ALA A 24 7.25 -0.11 -3.48
N ASP A 25 6.39 -0.47 -4.43
CA ASP A 25 6.78 -1.13 -5.68
C ASP A 25 7.75 -0.25 -6.50
N ALA A 26 7.45 1.05 -6.62
CA ALA A 26 8.34 2.01 -7.28
C ALA A 26 9.70 2.10 -6.59
N PHE A 27 9.72 2.12 -5.25
CA PHE A 27 10.95 2.14 -4.47
C PHE A 27 11.79 0.86 -4.69
N VAL A 28 11.17 -0.32 -4.61
CA VAL A 28 11.85 -1.61 -4.82
C VAL A 28 12.35 -1.73 -6.26
N THR A 29 11.58 -1.29 -7.24
CA THR A 29 11.96 -1.29 -8.65
C THR A 29 13.17 -0.38 -8.90
N ALA A 30 13.18 0.83 -8.31
CA ALA A 30 14.32 1.74 -8.41
C ALA A 30 15.59 1.11 -7.79
N ALA A 31 15.46 0.52 -6.61
CA ALA A 31 16.57 -0.18 -5.95
C ALA A 31 17.10 -1.36 -6.78
N ALA A 32 16.22 -2.14 -7.43
CA ALA A 32 16.61 -3.27 -8.27
C ALA A 32 17.29 -2.84 -9.59
N SER A 33 17.01 -1.64 -10.07
CA SER A 33 17.55 -1.08 -11.31
C SER A 33 18.72 -0.09 -11.11
N ASP A 34 19.20 0.06 -9.87
CA ASP A 34 20.21 1.05 -9.46
C ASP A 34 19.84 2.48 -9.87
N ALA A 35 18.53 2.77 -9.90
CA ALA A 35 17.98 4.07 -10.18
C ALA A 35 17.73 4.86 -8.87
N PRO A 36 17.71 6.21 -8.93
CA PRO A 36 17.35 7.01 -7.78
C PRO A 36 15.95 6.64 -7.25
N PRO A 37 15.78 6.50 -5.92
CA PRO A 37 14.48 6.20 -5.33
C PRO A 37 13.50 7.38 -5.50
N PRO A 38 12.18 7.12 -5.48
CA PRO A 38 11.19 8.19 -5.52
C PRO A 38 11.32 9.14 -4.32
N GLU A 39 11.10 10.43 -4.55
CA GLU A 39 11.31 11.50 -3.54
C GLU A 39 10.35 11.42 -2.35
N ALA A 40 9.19 10.78 -2.53
CA ALA A 40 8.18 10.62 -1.49
C ALA A 40 7.54 9.24 -1.58
N SER A 41 7.08 8.74 -0.43
CA SER A 41 6.32 7.50 -0.32
C SER A 41 5.21 7.64 0.70
N ARG A 42 4.04 7.06 0.41
CA ARG A 42 2.93 6.94 1.38
C ARG A 42 3.09 5.75 2.33
N MET A 43 4.16 4.96 2.22
CA MET A 43 4.47 3.94 3.20
C MET A 43 4.78 4.57 4.56
N THR A 44 4.05 4.14 5.59
CA THR A 44 4.33 4.48 6.98
C THR A 44 5.24 3.42 7.61
N HIS A 45 5.92 3.77 8.70
CA HIS A 45 6.74 2.81 9.45
C HIS A 45 5.91 1.67 10.05
N ALA A 46 4.65 1.94 10.40
CA ALA A 46 3.72 0.96 10.96
C ALA A 46 2.27 1.32 10.62
N TRP A 47 1.40 0.31 10.67
CA TRP A 47 -0.05 0.42 10.46
C TRP A 47 -0.79 -0.15 11.67
N LEU A 48 -1.87 0.53 12.07
CA LEU A 48 -2.81 0.05 13.08
C LEU A 48 -4.19 -0.05 12.43
N PHE A 49 -4.75 -1.25 12.36
CA PHE A 49 -6.10 -1.50 11.87
C PHE A 49 -7.04 -1.70 13.05
N THR A 50 -8.21 -1.07 13.00
CA THR A 50 -9.24 -1.19 14.03
C THR A 50 -10.59 -1.46 13.38
N GLY A 51 -11.36 -2.38 13.97
CA GLY A 51 -12.64 -2.83 13.41
C GLY A 51 -13.31 -3.88 14.30
N PRO A 52 -14.57 -4.23 13.99
CA PRO A 52 -15.25 -5.34 14.66
C PRO A 52 -14.56 -6.68 14.37
N PRO A 53 -14.75 -7.71 15.20
CA PRO A 53 -14.25 -9.05 14.91
C PRO A 53 -14.77 -9.56 13.55
N GLY A 54 -13.87 -10.08 12.72
CA GLY A 54 -14.18 -10.58 11.38
C GLY A 54 -14.11 -9.54 10.26
N ALA A 55 -13.74 -8.29 10.57
CA ALA A 55 -13.26 -7.31 9.60
C ALA A 55 -11.81 -7.58 9.19
#